data_AF-A0A9Q0M351-F1
#
_entry.id   AF-A0A9Q0M351-F1
#
_cell.length_a   1.000
_cell.length_b   1.000
_cell.length_c   1.000
_cell.angle_alpha   90.00
_cell.angle_beta   90.00
_cell.angle_gamma   90.00
#
_symmetry.space_group_name_H-M   'P 1'
#
loop_
_entity.id
_entity.type
_entity.pdbx_description
1 polymer ?
#
loop_
_entity_poly.entity_id
_entity_poly.type
_entity_poly.pdbx_seq_one_letter_code
_entity_poly.pdbx_strand_id
1 'polypeptide(L)'
;MNDLDNSSKSSNNDDLENASFQINDKSLEPLVENVETPIQPRSESWASIGKPVLLVMTPILLTLILMLSLVTITCHGRHDECYNGGMSFAMPKHSMMEVPGQPFWTKVRNASKLATMVIVIIAFATFVVATVFYFGLMWFIICYVFVSISMGFFFFICIFMRSFLIYFDIPFDWITAGFIAWNFTGCGLVIFFIIDSPKLIKGIYLIFLSANLSTHILTLLPPFTTWFLLIGLVIWDLFAVLAPCGPLRWIVEIIRTAEKDVTNKKKKIKLPDVMIYSTMTYFTMSDKNSDNYTPDESLAPSNAKRNVKIADLRPQLGLGDFIFYSLLVGKTATMTSSIVTLLFVAISILIGLISTLLLLIAYRRALPALPISLTISLIVLFVAYNCTEPMLNYLNVNMIFV
;
A
#
# COMPACT_ATOMS: atom_id res chain seq x y z
N MET A 1 -61.11 37.59 -43.19
CA MET A 1 -60.18 38.63 -43.68
C MET A 1 -59.05 38.69 -42.68
N ASN A 2 -58.03 37.82 -42.74
CA ASN A 2 -56.92 37.80 -43.73
C ASN A 2 -56.09 39.09 -43.58
N ASP A 3 -54.77 39.12 -43.54
CA ASP A 3 -53.70 38.14 -43.69
C ASP A 3 -52.40 38.90 -43.33
N LEU A 4 -51.39 38.16 -42.85
CA LEU A 4 -49.97 38.19 -43.25
C LEU A 4 -49.10 39.49 -43.30
N ASP A 5 -47.84 39.25 -42.88
CA ASP A 5 -46.57 39.68 -43.51
C ASP A 5 -46.14 41.17 -43.43
N ASN A 6 -44.87 41.58 -43.47
CA ASN A 6 -43.52 41.04 -43.25
C ASN A 6 -42.54 42.22 -43.53
N SER A 7 -41.30 42.14 -43.03
CA SER A 7 -40.07 42.61 -43.69
C SER A 7 -39.59 44.09 -43.69
N SER A 8 -38.25 44.20 -43.74
CA SER A 8 -37.31 45.31 -44.06
C SER A 8 -36.98 46.31 -42.95
N LYS A 9 -35.75 46.51 -42.43
CA LYS A 9 -34.34 46.56 -42.92
C LYS A 9 -33.96 47.91 -43.57
N SER A 10 -32.97 48.58 -42.94
CA SER A 10 -31.90 49.43 -43.54
C SER A 10 -31.89 50.96 -43.26
N SER A 11 -30.72 51.39 -42.75
CA SER A 11 -29.92 52.60 -43.07
C SER A 11 -30.16 53.95 -42.40
N ASN A 12 -29.08 54.39 -41.72
CA ASN A 12 -28.36 55.69 -41.84
C ASN A 12 -29.11 56.97 -41.45
N ASN A 13 -28.52 58.04 -40.90
CA ASN A 13 -27.17 58.47 -40.52
C ASN A 13 -27.34 59.81 -39.75
N ASP A 14 -26.24 60.42 -39.33
CA ASP A 14 -26.05 61.80 -38.85
C ASP A 14 -26.16 61.91 -37.32
N ASP A 15 -25.08 62.16 -36.57
CA ASP A 15 -24.34 63.43 -36.58
C ASP A 15 -22.80 63.29 -36.60
N LEU A 16 -22.17 64.20 -37.34
CA LEU A 16 -20.73 64.34 -37.53
C LEU A 16 -20.39 65.85 -37.54
N GLU A 17 -19.66 66.34 -36.53
CA GLU A 17 -18.86 67.58 -36.59
C GLU A 17 -17.65 67.39 -35.64
N ASN A 18 -16.42 67.22 -36.16
CA ASN A 18 -15.42 68.25 -36.50
C ASN A 18 -14.77 68.90 -35.25
N ALA A 19 -13.45 69.08 -35.09
CA ALA A 19 -12.31 68.93 -35.99
C ALA A 19 -10.96 69.06 -35.22
N SER A 20 -9.87 68.61 -35.87
CA SER A 20 -8.46 69.08 -35.84
C SER A 20 -7.64 68.99 -34.53
N PHE A 21 -6.55 68.20 -34.41
CA PHE A 21 -5.24 68.19 -35.11
C PHE A 21 -4.23 69.25 -34.61
N GLN A 22 -3.17 68.81 -33.91
CA GLN A 22 -1.71 69.10 -34.04
C GLN A 22 -0.97 68.86 -32.68
N ILE A 23 0.28 68.36 -32.51
CA ILE A 23 1.36 67.74 -33.31
C ILE A 23 2.43 67.20 -32.30
N ASN A 24 3.15 66.11 -32.67
CA ASN A 24 4.45 65.57 -32.19
C ASN A 24 4.61 65.12 -30.73
N ASP A 25 5.29 64.00 -30.41
CA ASP A 25 6.65 63.69 -30.85
C ASP A 25 7.02 62.19 -30.75
N LYS A 26 7.95 61.77 -31.61
CA LYS A 26 8.85 60.59 -31.57
C LYS A 26 8.35 59.18 -31.91
N SER A 27 8.76 58.83 -33.13
CA SER A 27 9.10 57.52 -33.71
C SER A 27 9.98 56.57 -32.87
N LEU A 28 9.72 55.25 -33.08
CA LEU A 28 10.65 54.12 -33.31
C LEU A 28 10.90 53.06 -32.19
N GLU A 29 10.16 51.93 -32.32
CA GLU A 29 10.51 50.49 -32.07
C GLU A 29 10.94 49.94 -30.67
N PRO A 30 10.85 48.61 -30.40
CA PRO A 30 10.21 47.49 -31.11
C PRO A 30 9.26 46.60 -30.25
N LEU A 31 8.65 45.62 -30.92
CA LEU A 31 7.87 44.50 -30.42
C LEU A 31 8.52 43.81 -29.20
N VAL A 32 7.93 43.97 -28.01
CA VAL A 32 8.27 43.14 -26.84
C VAL A 32 7.51 41.81 -26.98
N GLU A 33 8.26 40.83 -27.45
CA GLU A 33 8.08 39.39 -27.28
C GLU A 33 7.35 39.07 -25.96
N ASN A 34 6.30 38.25 -26.03
CA ASN A 34 5.63 37.69 -24.86
C ASN A 34 6.65 36.89 -24.05
N VAL A 35 7.28 37.53 -23.06
CA VAL A 35 8.12 36.87 -22.08
C VAL A 35 7.20 35.93 -21.30
N GLU A 36 7.29 34.63 -21.60
CA GLU A 36 6.91 33.57 -20.68
C GLU A 36 7.63 33.85 -19.36
N THR A 37 6.90 34.38 -18.39
CA THR A 37 7.42 34.52 -17.04
C THR A 37 7.83 33.13 -16.56
N PRO A 38 9.07 32.94 -16.10
CA PRO A 38 9.51 31.65 -15.61
C PRO A 38 8.59 31.25 -14.45
N ILE A 39 8.13 30.01 -14.49
CA ILE A 39 7.36 29.36 -13.42
C ILE A 39 8.09 29.62 -12.11
N GLN A 40 7.59 30.56 -11.30
CA GLN A 40 8.13 30.73 -9.96
C GLN A 40 7.83 29.45 -9.18
N PRO A 41 8.84 28.79 -8.58
CA PRO A 41 8.58 27.66 -7.72
C PRO A 41 7.80 28.18 -6.53
N ARG A 42 6.49 27.90 -6.50
CA ARG A 42 5.66 28.12 -5.32
C ARG A 42 6.38 27.45 -4.17
N SER A 43 6.84 28.22 -3.20
CA SER A 43 7.42 27.72 -1.95
C SER A 43 6.31 27.07 -1.14
N GLU A 44 5.87 25.89 -1.58
CA GLU A 44 5.10 24.99 -0.75
C GLU A 44 5.98 24.64 0.44
N SER A 45 5.71 25.30 1.56
CA SER A 45 6.38 25.04 2.83
C SER A 45 6.38 23.53 3.07
N TRP A 46 7.52 22.93 3.40
CA TRP A 46 7.68 21.49 3.68
C TRP A 46 6.61 20.94 4.67
N ALA A 47 5.99 21.81 5.46
CA ALA A 47 4.83 21.51 6.31
C ALA A 47 3.56 21.07 5.53
N SER A 48 3.35 21.50 4.28
CA SER A 48 2.22 21.06 3.44
C SER A 48 2.43 19.65 2.89
N ILE A 49 3.67 19.29 2.54
CA ILE A 49 4.06 17.96 2.06
C ILE A 49 4.17 16.96 3.23
N GLY A 50 4.61 17.42 4.40
CA GLY A 50 4.84 16.57 5.57
C GLY A 50 3.59 15.88 6.11
N LYS A 51 2.42 16.54 6.08
CA LYS A 51 1.16 15.97 6.60
C LYS A 51 0.72 14.71 5.81
N PRO A 52 0.61 14.74 4.46
CA PRO A 52 0.34 13.53 3.67
C PRO A 52 1.35 12.40 3.90
N VAL A 53 2.65 12.71 3.96
CA VAL A 53 3.70 11.71 4.16
C VAL A 53 3.57 11.06 5.54
N LEU A 54 3.43 11.84 6.61
CA LEU A 54 3.26 11.33 7.97
C LEU A 54 2.02 10.42 8.09
N LEU A 55 0.93 10.79 7.42
CA LEU A 55 -0.32 10.05 7.42
C LEU A 55 -0.18 8.67 6.74
N VAL A 56 0.75 8.52 5.81
CA VAL A 56 1.15 7.24 5.19
C VAL A 56 2.13 6.46 6.07
N MET A 57 3.11 7.12 6.69
CA MET A 57 4.16 6.46 7.48
C MET A 57 3.64 5.89 8.82
N THR A 58 2.74 6.61 9.48
CA THR A 58 2.21 6.25 10.81
C THR A 58 1.71 4.80 10.91
N PRO A 59 0.81 4.30 10.03
CA PRO A 59 0.38 2.90 10.10
C PRO A 59 1.52 1.91 9.86
N ILE A 60 2.49 2.23 9.01
CA ILE A 60 3.61 1.34 8.70
C ILE A 60 4.48 1.20 9.94
N LEU A 61 4.85 2.33 10.56
CA LEU A 61 5.64 2.32 11.78
C LEU A 61 4.93 1.54 12.90
N LEU A 62 3.62 1.74 13.07
CA LEU A 62 2.83 1.00 14.05
C LEU A 62 2.79 -0.50 13.74
N THR A 63 2.72 -0.87 12.45
CA THR A 63 2.80 -2.27 12.01
C THR A 63 4.17 -2.87 12.31
N LEU A 64 5.26 -2.15 12.05
CA LEU A 64 6.63 -2.62 12.33
C LEU A 64 6.86 -2.82 13.83
N ILE A 65 6.39 -1.90 14.67
CA ILE A 65 6.48 -2.03 16.13
C ILE A 65 5.66 -3.23 16.61
N LEU A 66 4.42 -3.38 16.12
CA LEU A 66 3.56 -4.52 16.46
C LEU A 66 4.18 -5.84 15.99
N MET A 67 4.81 -5.85 14.82
CA MET A 67 5.48 -7.04 14.31
C MET A 67 6.65 -7.46 15.22
N LEU A 68 7.49 -6.51 15.65
CA LEU A 68 8.61 -6.80 16.54
C LEU A 68 8.12 -7.39 17.88
N SER A 69 7.07 -6.81 18.47
CA SER A 69 6.50 -7.35 19.71
C SER A 69 5.90 -8.74 19.51
N LEU A 70 5.19 -8.97 18.40
CA LEU A 70 4.62 -10.28 18.05
C LEU A 70 5.68 -11.35 17.84
N VAL A 71 6.80 -11.01 17.19
CA VAL A 71 7.92 -11.94 17.01
C VAL A 71 8.55 -12.28 18.35
N THR A 72 8.79 -11.31 19.22
CA THR A 72 9.33 -11.57 20.56
C THR A 72 8.41 -12.49 21.37
N ILE A 73 7.10 -12.23 21.36
CA ILE A 73 6.11 -13.04 22.08
C ILE A 73 6.01 -14.45 21.49
N THR A 74 5.91 -14.57 20.16
CA THR A 74 5.67 -15.85 19.48
C THR A 74 6.90 -16.76 19.47
N CYS A 75 8.10 -16.18 19.39
CA CYS A 75 9.34 -16.94 19.37
C CYS A 75 9.85 -17.29 20.77
N HIS A 76 9.25 -16.76 21.83
CA HIS A 76 9.58 -17.12 23.20
C HIS A 76 9.33 -18.61 23.43
N GLY A 77 10.38 -19.35 23.80
CA GLY A 77 10.32 -20.80 23.97
C GLY A 77 10.15 -21.61 22.67
N ARG A 78 10.12 -20.97 21.49
CA ARG A 78 9.95 -21.58 20.16
C ARG A 78 11.09 -21.18 19.20
N HIS A 79 12.31 -21.08 19.73
CA HIS A 79 13.48 -20.64 18.96
C HIS A 79 13.71 -21.52 17.72
N ASP A 80 13.62 -22.84 17.84
CA ASP A 80 13.90 -23.72 16.71
C ASP A 80 12.95 -23.51 15.53
N GLU A 81 11.65 -23.33 15.79
CA GLU A 81 10.64 -23.12 14.75
C GLU A 81 10.73 -21.71 14.14
N CYS A 82 11.05 -20.69 14.93
CA CYS A 82 11.24 -19.33 14.41
C CYS A 82 12.52 -19.19 13.56
N TYR A 83 13.57 -19.93 13.89
CA TYR A 83 14.85 -19.82 13.20
C TYR A 83 14.92 -20.75 11.97
N ASN A 84 14.41 -21.98 12.08
CA ASN A 84 14.52 -23.01 11.05
C ASN A 84 13.21 -23.24 10.26
N GLY A 85 12.10 -22.62 10.67
CA GLY A 85 10.77 -22.80 10.07
C GLY A 85 10.07 -24.04 10.61
N GLY A 86 8.83 -23.89 11.08
CA GLY A 86 8.00 -24.96 11.63
C GLY A 86 7.68 -26.07 10.62
N MET A 87 7.65 -25.76 9.32
CA MET A 87 7.44 -26.78 8.29
C MET A 87 8.59 -27.80 8.27
N SER A 88 9.83 -27.35 8.44
CA SER A 88 11.03 -28.21 8.49
C SER A 88 10.94 -29.32 9.54
N PHE A 89 10.21 -29.07 10.63
CA PHE A 89 9.95 -30.05 11.69
C PHE A 89 8.70 -30.90 11.45
N ALA A 90 7.66 -30.33 10.84
CA ALA A 90 6.39 -31.00 10.64
C ALA A 90 6.43 -32.07 9.53
N MET A 91 7.23 -31.89 8.47
CA MET A 91 7.32 -32.88 7.36
C MET A 91 8.75 -33.20 6.89
N PRO A 92 9.67 -33.62 7.77
CA PRO A 92 11.11 -33.73 7.48
C PRO A 92 11.47 -34.68 6.32
N LYS A 93 10.56 -35.58 5.92
CA LYS A 93 10.76 -36.54 4.82
C LYS A 93 10.41 -36.00 3.43
N HIS A 94 9.87 -34.79 3.32
CA HIS A 94 9.51 -34.23 2.02
C HIS A 94 10.76 -33.69 1.31
N SER A 95 10.98 -34.10 0.06
CA SER A 95 12.18 -33.78 -0.73
C SER A 95 12.39 -32.29 -1.05
N MET A 96 11.42 -31.45 -0.69
CA MET A 96 11.45 -30.00 -0.89
C MET A 96 11.82 -29.23 0.38
N MET A 97 12.09 -29.91 1.50
CA MET A 97 12.36 -29.24 2.77
C MET A 97 13.83 -28.92 3.00
N GLU A 98 14.03 -27.73 3.58
CA GLU A 98 15.30 -27.34 4.16
C GLU A 98 15.46 -28.05 5.50
N VAL A 99 16.49 -28.87 5.65
CA VAL A 99 16.81 -29.54 6.92
C VAL A 99 18.16 -29.02 7.42
N PRO A 100 18.33 -28.80 8.74
CA PRO A 100 19.64 -28.52 9.33
C PRO A 100 20.69 -29.56 8.90
N GLY A 101 21.89 -29.11 8.57
CA GLY A 101 23.00 -29.99 8.13
C GLY A 101 23.07 -30.34 6.64
N GLN A 102 22.10 -29.94 5.81
CA GLN A 102 22.20 -30.14 4.35
C GLN A 102 23.26 -29.22 3.69
N PRO A 103 23.93 -29.66 2.60
CA PRO A 103 24.88 -28.84 1.88
C PRO A 103 24.21 -27.60 1.25
N PHE A 104 24.92 -26.48 1.23
CA PHE A 104 24.42 -25.16 0.82
C PHE A 104 23.60 -25.19 -0.49
N TRP A 105 24.16 -25.76 -1.56
CA TRP A 105 23.49 -25.83 -2.86
C TRP A 105 22.20 -26.64 -2.84
N THR A 106 22.10 -27.64 -1.96
CA THR A 106 20.86 -28.41 -1.79
C THR A 106 19.81 -27.59 -1.05
N LYS A 107 20.20 -26.85 0.00
CA LYS A 107 19.31 -25.91 0.68
C LYS A 107 18.75 -24.86 -0.28
N VAL A 108 19.63 -24.24 -1.08
CA VAL A 108 19.25 -23.25 -2.10
C VAL A 108 18.27 -23.83 -3.11
N ARG A 109 18.54 -25.01 -3.65
CA ARG A 109 17.67 -25.68 -4.62
C ARG A 109 16.30 -26.05 -4.04
N ASN A 110 16.26 -26.52 -2.79
CA ASN A 110 15.02 -26.92 -2.13
C ASN A 110 14.19 -25.67 -1.78
N ALA A 111 14.85 -24.66 -1.23
CA ALA A 111 14.25 -23.38 -0.90
C ALA A 111 13.68 -22.67 -2.11
N SER A 112 14.40 -22.65 -3.24
CA SER A 112 13.93 -22.03 -4.48
C SER A 112 12.70 -22.76 -5.03
N LYS A 113 12.70 -24.10 -5.06
CA LYS A 113 11.53 -24.88 -5.47
C LYS A 113 10.28 -24.57 -4.64
N LEU A 114 10.43 -24.52 -3.31
CA LEU A 114 9.33 -24.21 -2.41
C LEU A 114 8.83 -22.77 -2.59
N ALA A 115 9.73 -21.80 -2.69
CA ALA A 115 9.37 -20.40 -2.92
C ALA A 115 8.63 -20.22 -4.27
N THR A 116 9.12 -20.85 -5.34
CA THR A 116 8.44 -20.82 -6.65
C THR A 116 7.06 -21.46 -6.58
N MET A 117 6.90 -22.60 -5.89
CA MET A 117 5.59 -23.23 -5.69
C MET A 117 4.60 -22.27 -5.00
N VAL A 118 5.04 -21.59 -3.93
CA VAL A 118 4.21 -20.60 -3.23
C VAL A 118 3.81 -19.44 -4.14
N ILE A 119 4.75 -18.88 -4.91
CA ILE A 119 4.48 -17.78 -5.84
C ILE A 119 3.48 -18.22 -6.93
N VAL A 120 3.62 -19.43 -7.47
CA VAL A 120 2.70 -19.98 -8.47
C VAL A 120 1.30 -20.17 -7.89
N ILE A 121 1.17 -20.63 -6.64
CA ILE A 121 -0.13 -20.76 -5.96
C ILE A 121 -0.77 -19.38 -5.79
N ILE A 122 -0.01 -18.37 -5.37
CA ILE A 122 -0.51 -16.99 -5.23
C ILE A 122 -0.94 -16.44 -6.59
N ALA A 123 -0.12 -16.62 -7.64
CA ALA A 123 -0.45 -16.23 -9.00
C ALA A 123 -1.72 -16.93 -9.52
N PHE A 124 -1.85 -18.22 -9.27
CA PHE A 124 -3.04 -18.98 -9.65
C PHE A 124 -4.29 -18.48 -8.91
N ALA A 125 -4.20 -18.29 -7.58
CA ALA A 125 -5.29 -17.75 -6.79
C ALA A 125 -5.72 -16.36 -7.25
N THR A 126 -4.78 -15.47 -7.59
CA THR A 126 -5.10 -14.15 -8.16
C THR A 126 -5.80 -14.24 -9.51
N PHE A 127 -5.38 -15.17 -10.37
CA PHE A 127 -6.05 -15.43 -11.65
C PHE A 127 -7.47 -15.97 -11.46
N VAL A 128 -7.70 -16.88 -10.51
CA VAL A 128 -9.03 -17.40 -10.17
C VAL A 128 -9.95 -16.27 -9.73
N VAL A 129 -9.50 -15.44 -8.78
CA VAL A 129 -10.28 -14.27 -8.32
C VAL A 129 -10.57 -13.30 -9.47
N ALA A 130 -9.57 -13.01 -10.32
CA ALA A 130 -9.74 -12.15 -11.49
C ALA A 130 -10.73 -12.74 -12.51
N THR A 131 -10.73 -14.05 -12.69
CA THR A 131 -11.65 -14.76 -13.60
C THR A 131 -13.08 -14.71 -13.08
N VAL A 132 -13.29 -14.96 -11.78
CA VAL A 132 -14.62 -14.85 -11.15
C VAL A 132 -15.14 -13.41 -11.25
N PHE A 133 -14.25 -12.43 -11.12
CA PHE A 133 -14.58 -11.02 -11.31
C PHE A 133 -14.97 -10.70 -12.75
N TYR A 134 -14.25 -11.26 -13.73
CA TYR A 134 -14.57 -11.11 -15.15
C TYR A 134 -15.96 -11.66 -15.50
N PHE A 135 -16.34 -12.80 -14.93
CA PHE A 135 -17.68 -13.37 -15.14
C PHE A 135 -18.81 -12.63 -14.39
N GLY A 136 -18.50 -11.59 -13.61
CA GLY A 136 -19.49 -10.79 -12.89
C GLY A 136 -20.13 -11.51 -11.70
N LEU A 137 -19.51 -12.57 -11.18
CA LEU A 137 -20.00 -13.37 -10.05
C LEU A 137 -19.75 -12.66 -8.70
N MET A 138 -20.31 -11.46 -8.53
CA MET A 138 -20.07 -10.60 -7.36
C MET A 138 -20.47 -11.25 -6.03
N TRP A 139 -21.56 -12.01 -6.01
CA TRP A 139 -22.00 -12.74 -4.81
C TRP A 139 -20.98 -13.77 -4.33
N PHE A 140 -20.33 -14.48 -5.26
CA PHE A 140 -19.31 -15.46 -4.93
C PHE A 140 -18.04 -14.79 -4.38
N ILE A 141 -17.69 -13.62 -4.91
CA ILE A 141 -16.54 -12.85 -4.40
C ILE A 141 -16.81 -12.34 -3.00
N ILE A 142 -18.01 -11.79 -2.75
CA ILE A 142 -18.39 -11.32 -1.42
C ILE A 142 -18.36 -12.49 -0.43
N CYS A 143 -18.90 -13.65 -0.80
CA CYS A 143 -18.88 -14.85 0.03
C CYS A 143 -17.45 -15.34 0.30
N TYR A 144 -16.61 -15.44 -0.74
CA TYR A 144 -15.21 -15.84 -0.62
C TYR A 144 -14.42 -14.92 0.31
N VAL A 145 -14.54 -13.59 0.11
CA VAL A 145 -13.84 -12.60 0.93
C VAL A 145 -14.35 -12.63 2.38
N PHE A 146 -15.65 -12.81 2.59
CA PHE A 146 -16.24 -12.96 3.93
C PHE A 146 -15.70 -14.18 4.67
N VAL A 147 -15.71 -15.35 4.03
CA VAL A 147 -15.20 -16.61 4.61
C VAL A 147 -13.71 -16.52 4.88
N SER A 148 -12.92 -15.99 3.94
CA SER A 148 -11.48 -15.85 4.07
C SER A 148 -11.09 -14.93 5.24
N ILE A 149 -11.73 -13.76 5.35
CA ILE A 149 -11.48 -12.82 6.45
C ILE A 149 -11.94 -13.39 7.80
N SER A 150 -13.09 -14.07 7.84
CA SER A 150 -13.59 -14.71 9.07
C SER A 150 -12.62 -15.77 9.58
N MET A 151 -12.17 -16.67 8.69
CA MET A 151 -11.20 -17.69 9.02
C MET A 151 -9.85 -17.09 9.44
N GLY A 152 -9.39 -16.06 8.73
CA GLY A 152 -8.15 -15.35 9.04
C GLY A 152 -8.18 -14.73 10.44
N PHE A 153 -9.20 -13.92 10.75
CA PHE A 153 -9.30 -13.29 12.08
C PHE A 153 -9.38 -14.31 13.20
N PHE A 154 -10.22 -15.35 13.05
CA PHE A 154 -10.39 -16.38 14.07
C PHE A 154 -9.09 -17.17 14.30
N PHE A 155 -8.42 -17.57 13.23
CA PHE A 155 -7.16 -18.31 13.32
C PHE A 155 -6.04 -17.48 13.95
N PHE A 156 -5.86 -16.23 13.49
CA PHE A 156 -4.79 -15.37 14.00
C PHE A 156 -5.01 -14.89 15.43
N ILE A 157 -6.26 -14.59 15.85
CA ILE A 157 -6.51 -14.24 17.25
C ILE A 157 -6.25 -15.43 18.18
N CYS A 158 -6.56 -16.66 17.75
CA CYS A 158 -6.25 -17.86 18.54
C CYS A 158 -4.74 -18.07 18.68
N ILE A 159 -3.97 -17.92 17.61
CA ILE A 159 -2.50 -18.01 17.66
C ILE A 159 -1.93 -16.91 18.56
N PHE A 160 -2.37 -15.66 18.36
CA PHE A 160 -1.92 -14.53 19.18
C PHE A 160 -2.19 -14.79 20.67
N MET A 161 -3.43 -15.18 21.01
CA MET A 161 -3.81 -15.48 22.38
C MET A 161 -2.96 -16.60 22.97
N ARG A 162 -2.77 -17.71 22.24
CA ARG A 162 -1.90 -18.81 22.69
C ARG A 162 -0.47 -18.32 22.97
N SER A 163 0.14 -17.60 22.04
CA SER A 163 1.51 -17.10 22.20
C SER A 163 1.62 -16.13 23.37
N PHE A 164 0.65 -15.23 23.52
CA PHE A 164 0.59 -14.26 24.61
C PHE A 164 0.47 -14.95 25.97
N LEU A 165 -0.40 -15.95 26.09
CA LEU A 165 -0.62 -16.69 27.33
C LEU A 165 0.62 -17.48 27.78
N ILE A 166 1.32 -18.12 26.83
CA ILE A 166 2.57 -18.82 27.10
C ILE A 166 3.67 -17.83 27.51
N TYR A 167 3.75 -16.66 26.87
CA TYR A 167 4.78 -15.66 27.18
C TYR A 167 4.64 -15.07 28.59
N PHE A 168 3.42 -14.83 29.06
CA PHE A 168 3.16 -14.28 30.40
C PHE A 168 2.94 -15.34 31.48
N ASP A 169 3.07 -16.64 31.16
CA ASP A 169 2.76 -17.77 32.04
C ASP A 169 1.37 -17.65 32.71
N ILE A 170 0.37 -17.20 31.95
CA ILE A 170 -0.99 -17.02 32.46
C ILE A 170 -1.81 -18.29 32.14
N PRO A 171 -2.25 -19.05 33.17
CA PRO A 171 -3.19 -20.14 32.94
C PRO A 171 -4.55 -19.54 32.53
N PHE A 172 -5.03 -19.93 31.35
CA PHE A 172 -6.25 -19.37 30.76
C PHE A 172 -7.10 -20.48 30.16
N ASP A 173 -8.40 -20.40 30.37
CA ASP A 173 -9.33 -21.43 29.92
C ASP A 173 -9.71 -21.23 28.44
N TRP A 174 -9.86 -22.34 27.74
CA TRP A 174 -10.17 -22.35 26.31
C TRP A 174 -11.58 -21.83 25.99
N ILE A 175 -12.50 -21.82 26.98
CA ILE A 175 -13.86 -21.30 26.82
C ILE A 175 -13.82 -19.77 26.73
N THR A 176 -13.16 -19.11 27.68
CA THR A 176 -12.94 -17.66 27.67
C THR A 176 -12.14 -17.26 26.44
N ALA A 177 -11.12 -18.02 26.05
CA ALA A 177 -10.36 -17.76 24.83
C ALA A 177 -11.25 -17.83 23.58
N GLY A 178 -12.12 -18.86 23.49
CA GLY A 178 -13.10 -18.99 22.41
C GLY A 178 -14.09 -17.83 22.37
N PHE A 179 -14.56 -17.36 23.53
CA PHE A 179 -15.44 -16.20 23.62
C PHE A 179 -14.75 -14.92 23.12
N ILE A 180 -13.50 -14.68 23.52
CA ILE A 180 -12.72 -13.52 23.05
C ILE A 180 -12.50 -13.62 21.53
N ALA A 181 -12.12 -14.79 21.03
CA ALA A 181 -11.89 -15.01 19.60
C ALA A 181 -13.17 -14.77 18.78
N TRP A 182 -14.32 -15.22 19.28
CA TRP A 182 -15.62 -15.01 18.64
C TRP A 182 -16.00 -13.53 18.60
N ASN A 183 -15.88 -12.81 19.72
CA ASN A 183 -16.16 -11.38 19.77
C ASN A 183 -15.24 -10.59 18.84
N PHE A 184 -13.93 -10.87 18.87
CA PHE A 184 -12.97 -10.20 18.01
C PHE A 184 -13.26 -10.44 16.51
N THR A 185 -13.53 -11.69 16.13
CA THR A 185 -13.85 -12.06 14.74
C THR A 185 -15.18 -11.43 14.30
N GLY A 186 -16.22 -11.53 15.14
CA GLY A 186 -17.53 -10.94 14.87
C GLY A 186 -17.46 -9.42 14.71
N CYS A 187 -16.78 -8.73 15.64
CA CYS A 187 -16.54 -7.28 15.54
C CYS A 187 -15.79 -6.93 14.25
N GLY A 188 -14.73 -7.66 13.91
CA GLY A 188 -14.02 -7.49 12.65
C GLY A 188 -14.95 -7.56 11.44
N LEU A 189 -15.76 -8.62 11.33
CA LEU A 189 -16.70 -8.79 10.21
C LEU A 189 -17.75 -7.68 10.13
N VAL A 190 -18.31 -7.28 11.28
CA VAL A 190 -19.27 -6.17 11.36
C VAL A 190 -18.63 -4.86 10.86
N ILE A 191 -17.39 -4.59 11.25
CA ILE A 191 -16.62 -3.39 10.86
C ILE A 191 -16.33 -3.36 9.36
N PHE A 192 -16.04 -4.51 8.73
CA PHE A 192 -15.69 -4.58 7.30
C PHE A 192 -16.90 -4.66 6.35
N PHE A 193 -18.00 -5.30 6.77
CA PHE A 193 -19.12 -5.59 5.86
C PHE A 193 -20.42 -4.86 6.19
N ILE A 194 -20.70 -4.60 7.47
CA ILE A 194 -22.03 -4.16 7.91
C ILE A 194 -22.04 -2.65 8.16
N ILE A 195 -21.12 -2.17 9.01
CA ILE A 195 -21.08 -0.79 9.49
C ILE A 195 -20.09 0.03 8.67
N ASP A 196 -20.52 1.23 8.27
CA ASP A 196 -19.65 2.28 7.73
C ASP A 196 -18.73 2.82 8.85
N SER A 197 -17.72 2.01 9.21
CA SER A 197 -16.83 2.28 10.34
C SER A 197 -15.75 3.31 9.98
N PRO A 198 -15.28 4.12 10.94
CA PRO A 198 -14.23 5.09 10.69
C PRO A 198 -12.95 4.42 10.19
N LYS A 199 -12.26 5.09 9.25
CA LYS A 199 -11.04 4.58 8.57
C LYS A 199 -9.96 4.11 9.55
N LEU A 200 -9.90 4.70 10.75
CA LEU A 200 -8.95 4.35 11.80
C LEU A 200 -9.18 2.93 12.35
N ILE A 201 -10.43 2.57 12.67
CA ILE A 201 -10.74 1.25 13.26
C ILE A 201 -10.45 0.13 12.24
N LYS A 202 -10.87 0.33 10.99
CA LYS A 202 -10.53 -0.58 9.88
C LYS A 202 -9.00 -0.71 9.74
N GLY A 203 -8.27 0.40 9.85
CA GLY A 203 -6.81 0.42 9.86
C GLY A 203 -6.20 -0.44 10.97
N ILE A 204 -6.69 -0.35 12.21
CA ILE A 204 -6.18 -1.16 13.34
C ILE A 204 -6.36 -2.66 13.07
N TYR A 205 -7.55 -3.08 12.61
CA TYR A 205 -7.80 -4.49 12.28
C TYR A 205 -6.94 -4.98 11.13
N LEU A 206 -6.73 -4.17 10.08
CA LEU A 206 -5.84 -4.51 8.96
C LEU A 206 -4.38 -4.64 9.41
N ILE A 207 -3.91 -3.74 10.27
CA ILE A 207 -2.56 -3.80 10.83
C ILE A 207 -2.39 -5.08 11.64
N PHE A 208 -3.33 -5.40 12.54
CA PHE A 208 -3.32 -6.65 13.30
C PHE A 208 -3.30 -7.89 12.39
N LEU A 209 -4.15 -7.92 11.35
CA LEU A 209 -4.20 -9.02 10.38
C LEU A 209 -2.87 -9.19 9.64
N SER A 210 -2.30 -8.09 9.15
CA SER A 210 -1.04 -8.11 8.40
C SER A 210 0.16 -8.58 9.24
N ALA A 211 0.26 -8.14 10.50
CA ALA A 211 1.36 -8.49 11.38
C ALA A 211 1.28 -9.96 11.85
N ASN A 212 0.08 -10.46 12.15
CA ASN A 212 -0.11 -11.88 12.49
C ASN A 212 0.10 -12.80 11.29
N LEU A 213 -0.40 -12.44 10.10
CA LEU A 213 -0.13 -13.19 8.87
C LEU A 213 1.37 -13.25 8.58
N SER A 214 2.06 -12.12 8.71
CA SER A 214 3.51 -12.05 8.53
C SER A 214 4.28 -12.92 9.53
N THR A 215 3.92 -12.86 10.81
CA THR A 215 4.49 -13.72 11.87
C THR A 215 4.22 -15.19 11.60
N HIS A 216 3.05 -15.54 11.07
CA HIS A 216 2.73 -16.91 10.70
C HIS A 216 3.58 -17.38 9.52
N ILE A 217 3.76 -16.56 8.47
CA ILE A 217 4.65 -16.88 7.35
C ILE A 217 6.09 -17.08 7.85
N LEU A 218 6.57 -16.19 8.72
CA LEU A 218 7.90 -16.26 9.33
C LEU A 218 8.14 -17.57 10.08
N THR A 219 7.16 -18.01 10.87
CA THR A 219 7.28 -19.23 11.69
C THR A 219 7.00 -20.50 10.92
N LEU A 220 6.35 -20.43 9.76
CA LEU A 220 6.13 -21.58 8.89
C LEU A 220 7.32 -21.85 7.98
N LEU A 221 7.82 -20.81 7.32
CA LEU A 221 8.77 -20.97 6.23
C LEU A 221 10.21 -21.11 6.72
N PRO A 222 11.00 -22.01 6.11
CA PRO A 222 12.43 -22.07 6.35
C PRO A 222 13.14 -20.74 5.98
N PRO A 223 14.32 -20.48 6.55
CA PRO A 223 15.02 -19.21 6.37
C PRO A 223 15.35 -18.93 4.90
N PHE A 224 15.94 -19.88 4.15
CA PHE A 224 16.27 -19.63 2.74
C PHE A 224 15.01 -19.43 1.90
N THR A 225 13.96 -20.23 2.14
CA THR A 225 12.68 -20.09 1.43
C THR A 225 12.09 -18.71 1.62
N THR A 226 12.18 -18.14 2.82
CA THR A 226 11.69 -16.79 3.11
C THR A 226 12.43 -15.75 2.26
N TRP A 227 13.77 -15.81 2.17
CA TRP A 227 14.54 -14.90 1.32
C TRP A 227 14.19 -15.02 -0.17
N PHE A 228 14.09 -16.24 -0.69
CA PHE A 228 13.69 -16.48 -2.07
C PHE A 228 12.27 -16.01 -2.35
N LEU A 229 11.37 -16.14 -1.38
CA LEU A 229 10.00 -15.63 -1.46
C LEU A 229 10.01 -14.10 -1.53
N LEU A 230 10.74 -13.40 -0.66
CA LEU A 230 10.81 -11.92 -0.68
C LEU A 230 11.34 -11.41 -2.03
N ILE A 231 12.45 -11.97 -2.51
CA ILE A 231 13.03 -11.60 -3.81
C ILE A 231 12.07 -11.94 -4.95
N GLY A 232 11.48 -13.12 -4.93
CA GLY A 232 10.54 -13.57 -5.95
C GLY A 232 9.28 -12.72 -6.01
N LEU A 233 8.77 -12.25 -4.88
CA LEU A 233 7.61 -11.36 -4.83
C LEU A 233 7.92 -9.94 -5.29
N VAL A 234 9.11 -9.41 -5.04
CA VAL A 234 9.57 -8.15 -5.64
C VAL A 234 9.58 -8.25 -7.16
N ILE A 235 10.14 -9.34 -7.70
CA ILE A 235 10.19 -9.59 -9.14
C ILE A 235 8.78 -9.75 -9.70
N TRP A 236 7.92 -10.52 -9.01
CA TRP A 236 6.54 -10.76 -9.42
C TRP A 236 5.72 -9.48 -9.42
N ASP A 237 5.81 -8.64 -8.40
CA ASP A 237 5.06 -7.38 -8.31
C ASP A 237 5.50 -6.40 -9.43
N LEU A 238 6.80 -6.33 -9.71
CA LEU A 238 7.32 -5.57 -10.84
C LEU A 238 6.79 -6.11 -12.18
N PHE A 239 6.77 -7.43 -12.35
CA PHE A 239 6.24 -8.08 -13.56
C PHE A 239 4.74 -7.85 -13.73
N ALA A 240 3.95 -8.02 -12.67
CA ALA A 240 2.50 -7.88 -12.69
C ALA A 240 2.07 -6.45 -13.05
N VAL A 241 2.85 -5.44 -12.67
CA VAL A 241 2.57 -4.04 -12.99
C VAL A 241 3.07 -3.63 -14.37
N LEU A 242 4.26 -4.08 -14.79
CA LEU A 242 4.81 -3.74 -16.10
C LEU A 242 4.19 -4.53 -17.25
N ALA A 243 3.56 -5.68 -16.97
CA ALA A 243 2.92 -6.49 -18.00
C ALA A 243 1.74 -5.75 -18.66
N PRO A 244 1.77 -5.52 -19.99
CA PRO A 244 0.70 -4.79 -20.70
C PRO A 244 -0.66 -5.52 -20.69
N CYS A 245 -0.67 -6.82 -20.40
CA CYS A 245 -1.86 -7.69 -20.34
C CYS A 245 -2.14 -8.24 -18.92
N GLY A 246 -1.84 -7.46 -17.86
CA GLY A 246 -2.02 -7.93 -16.48
C GLY A 246 -3.50 -8.03 -16.05
N PRO A 247 -3.90 -9.05 -15.27
CA PRO A 247 -5.25 -9.18 -14.69
C PRO A 247 -5.63 -7.98 -13.80
N LEU A 248 -4.64 -7.26 -13.26
CA LEU A 248 -4.85 -6.04 -12.50
C LEU A 248 -5.46 -4.92 -13.35
N ARG A 249 -5.09 -4.80 -14.63
CA ARG A 249 -5.70 -3.81 -15.54
C ARG A 249 -7.17 -4.12 -15.80
N TRP A 250 -7.52 -5.40 -15.94
CA TRP A 250 -8.91 -5.81 -16.11
C TRP A 250 -9.75 -5.49 -14.88
N ILE A 251 -9.23 -5.78 -13.67
CA ILE A 251 -9.91 -5.45 -12.42
C ILE A 251 -10.15 -3.93 -12.32
N VAL A 252 -9.12 -3.12 -12.58
CA VAL A 252 -9.22 -1.66 -12.52
C VAL A 252 -10.23 -1.13 -13.56
N GLU A 253 -10.23 -1.65 -14.79
CA GLU A 253 -11.14 -1.20 -15.84
C GLU A 253 -12.61 -1.55 -15.55
N ILE A 254 -12.85 -2.75 -15.01
CA ILE A 254 -14.20 -3.15 -14.58
C ILE A 254 -14.68 -2.30 -13.40
N ILE A 255 -13.83 -2.00 -12.41
CA ILE A 255 -14.21 -1.14 -11.29
C ILE A 255 -14.52 0.30 -11.78
N ARG A 256 -13.74 0.84 -12.72
CA ARG A 256 -14.05 2.16 -13.34
C ARG A 256 -15.40 2.16 -14.03
N THR A 257 -15.70 1.10 -14.79
CA THR A 257 -16.99 0.95 -15.47
C THR A 257 -18.13 0.82 -14.46
N ALA A 258 -17.95 0.01 -13.42
CA ALA A 258 -18.92 -0.15 -12.34
C ALA A 258 -19.15 1.16 -11.57
N GLU A 259 -18.13 1.98 -11.32
CA GLU A 259 -18.27 3.28 -10.66
C GLU A 259 -19.01 4.30 -11.53
N LYS A 260 -18.72 4.34 -12.85
CA LYS A 260 -19.45 5.16 -13.84
C LYS A 260 -20.93 4.77 -13.94
N ASP A 261 -21.23 3.49 -13.81
CA ASP A 261 -22.61 2.99 -13.82
C ASP A 261 -23.35 3.32 -12.51
N VAL A 262 -22.66 3.30 -11.37
CA VAL A 262 -23.21 3.66 -10.04
C VAL A 262 -23.42 5.18 -9.90
N THR A 263 -22.59 6.01 -10.54
CA THR A 263 -22.83 7.46 -10.59
C THR A 263 -24.05 7.81 -11.43
N ASN A 264 -24.32 7.06 -12.50
CA ASN A 264 -25.50 7.25 -13.36
C ASN A 264 -26.79 6.63 -12.78
N LYS A 265 -26.72 5.45 -12.16
CA LYS A 265 -27.84 4.83 -11.45
C LYS A 265 -27.60 4.97 -9.95
N LYS A 266 -28.30 5.89 -9.26
CA LYS A 266 -28.25 6.11 -7.79
C LYS A 266 -28.47 4.84 -6.94
N LYS A 267 -27.56 3.86 -7.00
CA LYS A 267 -27.62 2.59 -6.28
C LYS A 267 -26.18 2.18 -5.96
N LYS A 268 -25.75 2.48 -4.72
CA LYS A 268 -24.44 2.06 -4.20
C LYS A 268 -24.39 0.54 -4.11
N ILE A 269 -23.68 -0.11 -5.02
CA ILE A 269 -23.24 -1.49 -4.81
C ILE A 269 -22.10 -1.40 -3.81
N LYS A 270 -22.27 -1.99 -2.62
CA LYS A 270 -21.20 -2.09 -1.61
C LYS A 270 -20.16 -3.09 -2.10
N LEU A 271 -19.13 -2.63 -2.81
CA LEU A 271 -17.93 -3.44 -3.00
C LEU A 271 -17.31 -3.69 -1.62
N PRO A 272 -16.83 -4.90 -1.31
CA PRO A 272 -16.17 -5.15 -0.03
C PRO A 272 -15.02 -4.17 0.14
N ASP A 273 -15.01 -3.42 1.24
CA ASP A 273 -14.01 -2.38 1.49
C ASP A 273 -12.59 -2.94 1.43
N VAL A 274 -12.38 -4.22 1.79
CA VAL A 274 -11.10 -4.92 1.67
C VAL A 274 -10.58 -4.99 0.23
N MET A 275 -11.47 -5.17 -0.74
CA MET A 275 -11.09 -5.16 -2.16
C MET A 275 -10.68 -3.75 -2.60
N ILE A 276 -11.37 -2.72 -2.09
CA ILE A 276 -11.00 -1.31 -2.29
C ILE A 276 -9.60 -1.04 -1.70
N TYR A 277 -9.31 -1.50 -0.48
CA TYR A 277 -7.99 -1.33 0.16
C TYR A 277 -6.85 -2.05 -0.58
N SER A 278 -7.14 -3.13 -1.31
CA SER A 278 -6.14 -3.82 -2.12
C SER A 278 -5.93 -3.20 -3.51
N THR A 279 -6.89 -2.42 -4.03
CA THR A 279 -6.87 -1.90 -5.42
C THR A 279 -6.75 -0.36 -5.49
N MET A 280 -6.94 0.36 -4.38
CA MET A 280 -7.04 1.82 -4.33
C MET A 280 -5.79 2.60 -4.78
N THR A 281 -4.59 1.99 -4.80
CA THR A 281 -3.36 2.67 -5.26
C THR A 281 -3.47 3.17 -6.70
N TYR A 282 -4.25 2.52 -7.55
CA TYR A 282 -4.50 2.95 -8.94
C TYR A 282 -5.60 4.01 -9.07
N PHE A 283 -6.59 4.01 -8.18
CA PHE A 283 -7.79 4.86 -8.29
C PHE A 283 -7.49 6.33 -8.01
N THR A 284 -6.70 6.63 -6.98
CA THR A 284 -6.38 8.01 -6.59
C THR A 284 -5.56 8.79 -7.63
N MET A 285 -4.94 8.11 -8.60
CA MET A 285 -4.22 8.77 -9.71
C MET A 285 -5.09 9.03 -10.95
N SER A 286 -6.15 8.25 -11.14
CA SER A 286 -6.98 8.29 -12.34
C SER A 286 -8.08 9.34 -12.29
N ASP A 287 -8.45 9.81 -11.10
CA ASP A 287 -9.54 10.76 -10.86
C ASP A 287 -9.22 12.20 -11.33
N LYS A 288 -7.96 12.46 -11.75
CA LYS A 288 -7.54 13.78 -12.26
C LYS A 288 -7.78 14.01 -13.75
N ASN A 289 -8.34 13.04 -14.48
CA ASN A 289 -8.50 13.15 -15.94
C ASN A 289 -9.97 13.30 -16.40
N SER A 290 -10.91 13.58 -15.50
CA SER A 290 -12.33 13.80 -15.84
C SER A 290 -12.99 14.95 -15.08
N ASP A 291 -12.26 16.05 -14.88
CA ASP A 291 -12.90 17.33 -14.54
C ASP A 291 -13.13 18.13 -15.83
N ASN A 292 -14.30 17.93 -16.45
CA ASN A 292 -14.89 18.95 -17.31
C ASN A 292 -15.33 20.11 -16.41
N TYR A 293 -14.52 21.18 -16.38
CA TYR A 293 -14.76 22.40 -15.63
C TYR A 293 -15.57 23.40 -16.46
N THR A 294 -16.81 23.68 -16.06
CA THR A 294 -17.51 24.92 -16.43
C THR A 294 -17.16 26.01 -15.41
N PRO A 295 -16.73 27.21 -15.85
CA PRO A 295 -16.40 28.29 -14.95
C PRO A 295 -17.69 29.03 -14.56
N ASP A 296 -18.21 28.81 -13.36
CA ASP A 296 -19.11 29.77 -12.75
C ASP A 296 -18.43 30.44 -11.56
N GLU A 297 -18.27 31.74 -11.75
CA GLU A 297 -17.72 32.75 -10.88
C GLU A 297 -18.72 33.05 -9.75
N SER A 298 -18.34 32.74 -8.50
CA SER A 298 -18.62 33.60 -7.33
C SER A 298 -18.14 32.98 -6.02
N LEU A 299 -17.28 33.75 -5.34
CA LEU A 299 -17.06 33.82 -3.89
C LEU A 299 -16.57 32.54 -3.17
N ALA A 300 -15.24 32.52 -3.01
CA ALA A 300 -14.37 31.68 -2.18
C ALA A 300 -14.99 30.74 -1.13
N PRO A 301 -14.56 29.46 -1.11
CA PRO A 301 -14.43 28.69 0.12
C PRO A 301 -12.96 28.53 0.52
N SER A 302 -12.60 29.26 1.58
CA SER A 302 -11.74 28.90 2.71
C SER A 302 -10.87 27.64 2.56
N ASN A 303 -9.56 27.84 2.74
CA ASN A 303 -8.51 26.82 2.81
C ASN A 303 -8.83 25.57 3.67
N ALA A 304 -9.83 25.62 4.56
CA ALA A 304 -10.34 24.46 5.29
C ALA A 304 -10.92 23.37 4.38
N LYS A 305 -11.69 23.74 3.34
CA LYS A 305 -12.28 22.76 2.40
C LYS A 305 -11.21 22.09 1.55
N ARG A 306 -10.13 22.82 1.22
CA ARG A 306 -8.97 22.34 0.46
C ARG A 306 -8.06 21.44 1.31
N ASN A 307 -7.85 21.76 2.59
CA ASN A 307 -7.13 20.91 3.55
C ASN A 307 -7.87 19.61 3.87
N VAL A 308 -9.21 19.63 3.93
CA VAL A 308 -10.03 18.41 4.03
C VAL A 308 -9.92 17.56 2.76
N LYS A 309 -9.94 18.19 1.57
CA LYS A 309 -9.80 17.49 0.28
C LYS A 309 -8.41 16.86 0.09
N ILE A 310 -7.34 17.48 0.60
CA ILE A 310 -5.97 16.93 0.57
C ILE A 310 -5.77 15.86 1.66
N ALA A 311 -6.41 15.98 2.84
CA ALA A 311 -6.38 14.95 3.88
C ALA A 311 -7.07 13.64 3.43
N ASP A 312 -8.01 13.71 2.49
CA ASP A 312 -8.63 12.54 1.86
C ASP A 312 -7.76 11.92 0.74
N LEU A 313 -6.71 12.60 0.24
CA LEU A 313 -5.66 12.00 -0.59
C LEU A 313 -4.68 11.20 0.28
N ARG A 314 -5.18 10.27 1.10
CA ARG A 314 -4.34 9.22 1.67
C ARG A 314 -4.06 8.22 0.56
N PRO A 315 -2.81 8.08 0.08
CA PRO A 315 -2.43 6.87 -0.65
C PRO A 315 -2.70 5.69 0.28
N GLN A 316 -3.74 4.93 -0.01
CA GLN A 316 -4.06 3.72 0.75
C GLN A 316 -3.10 2.65 0.22
N LEU A 317 -2.01 2.41 0.96
CA LEU A 317 -1.10 1.31 0.66
C LEU A 317 -1.84 -0.02 0.74
N GLY A 318 -1.45 -0.95 -0.14
CA GLY A 318 -2.06 -2.26 -0.17
C GLY A 318 -1.77 -3.02 1.12
N LEU A 319 -2.72 -3.86 1.54
CA LEU A 319 -2.52 -4.79 2.66
C LEU A 319 -1.26 -5.67 2.46
N GLY A 320 -0.94 -6.01 1.21
CA GLY A 320 0.29 -6.72 0.84
C GLY A 320 1.57 -6.04 1.32
N ASP A 321 1.68 -4.71 1.14
CA ASP A 321 2.87 -3.94 1.49
C ASP A 321 3.19 -4.09 2.99
N PHE A 322 2.18 -3.98 3.85
CA PHE A 322 2.32 -4.16 5.29
C PHE A 322 2.81 -5.56 5.67
N ILE A 323 2.31 -6.60 5.00
CA ILE A 323 2.72 -7.99 5.26
C ILE A 323 4.19 -8.19 4.93
N PHE A 324 4.66 -7.67 3.79
CA PHE A 324 6.04 -7.85 3.35
C PHE A 324 7.04 -7.02 4.15
N TYR A 325 6.70 -5.78 4.49
CA TYR A 325 7.53 -4.98 5.39
C TYR A 325 7.66 -5.64 6.77
N SER A 326 6.54 -6.15 7.30
CA SER A 326 6.55 -6.92 8.54
C SER A 326 7.38 -8.20 8.40
N LEU A 327 7.30 -8.88 7.26
CA LEU A 327 7.98 -10.17 7.06
C LEU A 327 9.49 -9.99 7.00
N LEU A 328 9.94 -8.93 6.30
CA LEU A 328 11.35 -8.55 6.25
C LEU A 328 11.88 -8.20 7.64
N VAL A 329 11.20 -7.29 8.36
CA VAL A 329 11.63 -6.86 9.71
C VAL A 329 11.59 -8.01 10.71
N GLY A 330 10.54 -8.83 10.67
CA GLY A 330 10.45 -10.04 11.47
C GLY A 330 11.57 -11.03 11.19
N LYS A 331 11.93 -11.21 9.91
CA LYS A 331 13.04 -12.08 9.54
C LYS A 331 14.37 -11.53 10.05
N THR A 332 14.61 -10.23 9.92
CA THR A 332 15.78 -9.57 10.53
C THR A 332 15.83 -9.80 12.04
N ALA A 333 14.70 -9.71 12.74
CA ALA A 333 14.63 -9.90 14.19
C ALA A 333 14.94 -11.33 14.63
N THR A 334 14.66 -12.33 13.77
CA THR A 334 15.07 -13.72 14.02
C THR A 334 16.50 -14.01 13.61
N MET A 335 17.04 -13.30 12.63
CA MET A 335 18.39 -13.55 12.10
C MET A 335 19.48 -12.91 12.97
N THR A 336 19.17 -11.74 13.53
CA THR A 336 20.13 -10.85 14.18
C THR A 336 19.64 -10.46 15.56
N SER A 337 20.54 -10.41 16.55
CA SER A 337 20.25 -9.89 17.90
C SER A 337 20.53 -8.38 18.05
N SER A 338 21.22 -7.77 17.09
CA SER A 338 21.58 -6.35 17.07
C SER A 338 20.39 -5.44 16.75
N ILE A 339 19.99 -4.62 17.72
CA ILE A 339 18.94 -3.60 17.55
C ILE A 339 19.30 -2.56 16.47
N VAL A 340 20.59 -2.29 16.27
CA VAL A 340 21.08 -1.34 15.26
C VAL A 340 20.74 -1.80 13.84
N THR A 341 20.95 -3.07 13.52
CA THR A 341 20.57 -3.66 12.22
C THR A 341 19.06 -3.56 12.01
N LEU A 342 18.26 -3.82 13.05
CA LEU A 342 16.80 -3.70 12.98
C LEU A 342 16.35 -2.27 12.68
N LEU A 343 16.96 -1.29 13.34
CA LEU A 343 16.68 0.13 13.09
C LEU A 343 17.10 0.54 11.69
N PHE A 344 18.27 0.10 11.20
CA PHE A 344 18.70 0.40 9.82
C PHE A 344 17.72 -0.15 8.79
N VAL A 345 17.24 -1.39 8.96
CA VAL A 345 16.25 -1.97 8.05
C VAL A 345 14.91 -1.23 8.15
N ALA A 346 14.42 -0.94 9.35
CA ALA A 346 13.16 -0.20 9.52
C ALA A 346 13.22 1.20 8.91
N ILE A 347 14.33 1.94 9.12
CA ILE A 347 14.56 3.25 8.52
C ILE A 347 14.68 3.14 7.00
N SER A 348 15.35 2.09 6.49
CA SER A 348 15.46 1.84 5.05
C SER A 348 14.10 1.64 4.38
N ILE A 349 13.17 0.91 5.02
CA ILE A 349 11.79 0.75 4.53
C ILE A 349 11.08 2.10 4.44
N LEU A 350 11.22 2.95 5.47
CA LEU A 350 10.61 4.28 5.48
C LEU A 350 11.22 5.19 4.40
N ILE A 351 12.54 5.20 4.24
CA ILE A 351 13.24 5.95 3.19
C ILE A 351 12.82 5.46 1.81
N GLY A 352 12.75 4.14 1.61
CA GLY A 352 12.28 3.53 0.37
C GLY A 352 10.85 3.97 0.04
N LEU A 353 9.97 4.02 1.03
CA LEU A 353 8.62 4.52 0.84
C LEU A 353 8.58 6.01 0.49
N ILE A 354 9.36 6.85 1.18
CA ILE A 354 9.48 8.29 0.85
C ILE A 354 9.98 8.46 -0.59
N SER A 355 11.00 7.68 -0.96
CA SER A 355 11.57 7.70 -2.30
C SER A 355 10.53 7.34 -3.36
N THR A 356 9.71 6.29 -3.13
CA THR A 356 8.63 5.94 -4.06
C THR A 356 7.58 7.03 -4.18
N LEU A 357 7.18 7.66 -3.08
CA LEU A 357 6.23 8.78 -3.10
C LEU A 357 6.77 9.97 -3.91
N LEU A 358 8.07 10.29 -3.76
CA LEU A 358 8.72 11.36 -4.51
C LEU A 358 8.81 11.02 -6.00
N LEU A 359 9.14 9.76 -6.33
CA LEU A 359 9.24 9.28 -7.70
C LEU A 359 7.87 9.31 -8.41
N LEU A 360 6.79 8.97 -7.72
CA LEU A 360 5.42 9.10 -8.23
C LEU A 360 5.05 10.56 -8.56
N ILE A 361 5.46 11.50 -7.71
CA ILE A 361 5.23 12.94 -7.94
C ILE A 361 6.02 13.42 -9.17
N ALA A 362 7.28 12.98 -9.32
CA ALA A 362 8.15 13.38 -10.41
C ALA A 362 7.75 12.79 -11.77
N TYR A 363 7.46 11.48 -11.83
CA TYR A 363 7.26 10.76 -13.09
C TYR A 363 5.81 10.71 -13.57
N ARG A 364 4.83 11.18 -12.77
CA ARG A 364 3.38 11.20 -13.12
C ARG A 364 2.82 9.85 -13.58
N ARG A 365 3.50 8.75 -13.29
CA ARG A 365 3.10 7.38 -13.61
C ARG A 365 2.92 6.61 -12.30
N ALA A 366 1.93 5.73 -12.25
CA ALA A 366 1.79 4.80 -11.14
C ALA A 366 2.92 3.75 -11.23
N LEU A 367 3.85 3.81 -10.29
CA LEU A 367 4.84 2.76 -10.04
C LEU A 367 4.43 1.95 -8.81
N PRO A 368 4.75 0.65 -8.77
CA PRO A 368 4.55 -0.17 -7.58
C PRO A 368 5.48 0.33 -6.47
N ALA A 369 4.91 0.67 -5.30
CA ALA A 369 5.66 1.17 -4.15
C ALA A 369 6.44 0.05 -3.42
N LEU A 370 5.93 -1.18 -3.48
CA LEU A 370 6.48 -2.36 -2.81
C LEU A 370 7.91 -2.72 -3.27
N PRO A 371 8.23 -2.89 -4.57
CA PRO A 371 9.51 -3.45 -5.00
C PRO A 371 10.68 -2.50 -4.74
N ILE A 372 10.50 -1.19 -4.88
CA ILE A 372 11.58 -0.21 -4.64
C ILE A 372 11.92 -0.18 -3.15
N SER A 373 10.93 -0.09 -2.26
CA SER A 373 11.20 -0.07 -0.82
C SER A 373 11.82 -1.37 -0.32
N LEU A 374 11.32 -2.51 -0.80
CA LEU A 374 11.81 -3.84 -0.40
C LEU A 374 13.23 -4.11 -0.92
N THR A 375 13.57 -3.72 -2.16
CA THR A 375 14.92 -3.89 -2.70
C THR A 375 15.96 -3.08 -1.95
N ILE A 376 15.70 -1.81 -1.68
CA ILE A 376 16.59 -0.95 -0.88
C ILE A 376 16.81 -1.59 0.50
N SER A 377 15.73 -2.05 1.13
CA SER A 377 15.78 -2.66 2.47
C SER A 377 16.54 -3.99 2.49
N LEU A 378 16.42 -4.83 1.46
CA LEU A 378 17.20 -6.06 1.30
C LEU A 378 18.70 -5.78 1.13
N ILE A 379 19.06 -4.75 0.35
CA ILE A 379 20.46 -4.34 0.17
C ILE A 379 21.03 -3.83 1.49
N VAL A 380 20.31 -2.95 2.18
CA VAL A 380 20.72 -2.44 3.49
C VAL A 380 20.87 -3.56 4.50
N LEU A 381 19.98 -4.54 4.51
CA LEU A 381 20.08 -5.71 5.38
C LEU A 381 21.32 -6.56 5.07
N PHE A 382 21.58 -6.82 3.79
CA PHE A 382 22.79 -7.55 3.39
C PHE A 382 24.07 -6.82 3.84
N VAL A 383 24.13 -5.50 3.65
CA VAL A 383 25.27 -4.68 4.08
C VAL A 383 25.38 -4.63 5.61
N ALA A 384 24.27 -4.42 6.31
CA ALA A 384 24.27 -4.30 7.76
C ALA A 384 24.67 -5.62 8.44
N TYR A 385 24.20 -6.75 7.92
CA TYR A 385 24.56 -8.07 8.44
C TYR A 385 26.03 -8.43 8.19
N ASN A 386 26.55 -8.19 6.97
CA ASN A 386 27.92 -8.60 6.62
C ASN A 386 29.00 -7.59 7.05
N CYS A 387 28.69 -6.30 7.14
CA CYS A 387 29.66 -5.25 7.44
C CYS A 387 29.42 -4.60 8.81
N THR A 388 28.19 -4.16 9.08
CA THR A 388 27.90 -3.37 10.29
C THR A 388 27.92 -4.21 11.55
N GLU A 389 27.36 -5.42 11.55
CA GLU A 389 27.38 -6.30 12.73
C GLU A 389 28.77 -6.73 13.19
N PRO A 390 29.68 -7.26 12.34
CA PRO A 390 31.01 -7.61 12.80
C PRO A 390 31.78 -6.38 13.29
N MET A 391 31.61 -5.22 12.64
CA MET A 391 32.19 -3.96 13.10
C MET A 391 31.63 -3.55 14.47
N LEU A 392 30.31 -3.60 14.67
CA LEU A 392 29.66 -3.23 15.92
C LEU A 392 30.05 -4.18 17.05
N ASN A 393 30.13 -5.47 16.78
CA ASN A 393 30.61 -6.47 17.74
C ASN A 393 32.06 -6.21 18.12
N TYR A 394 32.93 -5.88 17.15
CA TYR A 394 34.31 -5.50 17.43
C TYR A 394 34.40 -4.24 18.30
N LEU A 395 33.64 -3.20 17.99
CA LEU A 395 33.59 -1.97 18.79
C LEU A 395 33.09 -2.23 20.21
N ASN A 396 32.00 -3.00 20.35
CA ASN A 396 31.38 -3.32 21.63
C ASN A 396 32.30 -4.16 22.53
N VAL A 397 32.97 -5.18 21.97
CA VAL A 397 33.95 -6.00 22.72
C VAL A 397 35.14 -5.17 23.21
N ASN A 398 35.55 -4.17 22.43
CA ASN A 398 36.64 -3.26 22.80
C ASN A 398 36.17 -2.02 23.60
N MET A 399 34.87 -1.92 23.93
CA MET A 399 34.28 -0.75 24.60
C MET A 399 34.56 0.59 23.89
N ILE A 400 34.67 0.57 22.56
CA ILE A 400 34.90 1.76 21.73
C ILE A 400 33.54 2.30 21.28
N PHE A 401 33.24 3.55 21.60
CA PHE A 401 32.02 4.25 21.19
C PHE A 401 32.35 5.24 20.07
N VAL A 402 31.52 5.28 19.02
CA VAL A 402 31.67 6.13 17.82
C VAL A 402 30.46 7.04 17.68
#